data_AF-A0A9D7NRR7-F1
#
_entry.id   AF-A0A9D7NRR7-F1
#
_cell.length_a   1.000
_cell.length_b   1.000
_cell.length_c   1.000
_cell.angle_alpha   90.00
_cell.angle_beta   90.00
_cell.angle_gamma   90.00
#
_symmetry.space_group_name_H-M   'P 1'
#
loop_
_entity.id
_entity.type
_entity.pdbx_description
1 polymer ?
#
loop_
_entity_poly.entity_id
_entity_poly.type
_entity_poly.pdbx_seq_one_letter_code
_entity_poly.pdbx_strand_id
1 'polypeptide(L)'
;MANTRCAHCGTSFQPRPQTPKQTFCSATICQRARKRQWQQAKLCTDPDYRANQRSAQRAWAVRNRGYWPQWRQAQRAPAPIDGSRHTRTDASPVQIRLDHPPVKMDSWTPPPSGMFRLTKLPNFPDETGLSWLVVITPVDAPPPVKMDV
;
A
#
# COMPACT_ATOMS: atom_id res chain seq x y z
N MET A 1 3.00 -20.86 -28.09
CA MET A 1 3.50 -20.24 -26.84
C MET A 1 2.41 -20.35 -25.78
N ALA A 2 2.70 -20.94 -24.62
CA ALA A 2 1.69 -21.10 -23.57
C ALA A 2 1.43 -19.74 -22.89
N ASN A 3 0.20 -19.23 -23.00
CA ASN A 3 -0.24 -18.02 -22.33
C ASN A 3 -0.96 -18.44 -21.04
N THR A 4 -0.47 -17.98 -19.88
CA THR A 4 -1.07 -18.30 -18.58
C THR A 4 -1.56 -17.03 -17.89
N ARG A 5 -2.52 -17.14 -16.98
CA ARG A 5 -3.04 -15.99 -16.23
C ARG A 5 -2.25 -15.76 -14.96
N CYS A 6 -1.92 -14.51 -14.68
CA CYS A 6 -1.26 -14.12 -13.43
C CYS A 6 -2.21 -14.32 -12.24
N ALA A 7 -1.76 -15.04 -11.22
CA ALA A 7 -2.52 -15.29 -10.00
C ALA A 7 -2.83 -14.01 -9.18
N HIS A 8 -2.09 -12.92 -9.40
CA HIS A 8 -2.32 -11.65 -8.71
C HIS A 8 -3.20 -10.68 -9.50
N CYS A 9 -2.87 -10.40 -10.76
CA CYS A 9 -3.55 -9.37 -11.56
C CYS A 9 -4.48 -9.93 -12.65
N GLY A 10 -4.54 -11.25 -12.84
CA GLY A 10 -5.38 -11.90 -13.85
C GLY A 10 -4.90 -11.75 -15.30
N THR A 11 -4.00 -10.79 -15.58
CA THR A 11 -3.45 -10.53 -16.92
C THR A 11 -2.77 -11.77 -17.47
N SER A 12 -2.99 -12.04 -18.75
CA SER A 12 -2.31 -13.11 -19.47
C SER A 12 -0.85 -12.76 -19.71
N PHE A 13 0.06 -13.68 -19.46
CA PHE A 13 1.49 -13.50 -19.69
C PHE A 13 2.13 -14.81 -20.17
N GLN A 14 3.29 -14.67 -20.82
CA GLN A 14 4.11 -15.82 -21.19
C GLN A 14 5.11 -16.16 -20.08
N PRO A 15 5.05 -17.39 -19.52
CA PRO A 15 6.06 -17.88 -18.58
C PRO A 15 7.46 -17.84 -19.20
N ARG A 16 8.48 -17.57 -18.37
CA ARG A 16 9.87 -17.70 -18.83
C ARG A 16 10.18 -19.16 -19.19
N PRO A 17 10.94 -19.43 -20.28
CA PRO A 17 11.31 -20.80 -20.65
C PRO A 17 12.02 -21.57 -19.53
N GLN A 18 12.84 -20.87 -18.72
CA GLN A 18 13.53 -21.42 -17.55
C GLN A 18 12.58 -21.76 -16.39
N THR A 19 11.33 -21.31 -16.44
CA THR A 19 10.37 -21.43 -15.33
C THR A 19 8.95 -21.64 -15.88
N PRO A 20 8.70 -22.77 -16.58
CA PRO A 20 7.42 -22.99 -17.27
C PRO A 20 6.22 -23.03 -16.33
N LYS A 21 6.43 -23.29 -15.04
CA LYS A 21 5.41 -23.29 -13.97
C LYS A 21 5.21 -21.91 -13.30
N GLN A 22 5.66 -20.82 -13.92
CA GLN A 22 5.50 -19.47 -13.37
C GLN A 22 4.01 -19.10 -13.29
N THR A 23 3.55 -18.67 -12.10
CA THR A 23 2.15 -18.32 -11.83
C THR A 23 1.88 -16.82 -11.71
N PHE A 24 2.94 -15.99 -11.61
CA PHE A 24 2.85 -14.54 -11.50
C PHE A 24 3.59 -13.88 -12.65
N CYS A 25 3.02 -12.84 -13.27
CA CYS A 25 3.72 -12.06 -14.30
C CYS A 25 4.93 -11.29 -13.73
N SER A 26 5.78 -10.75 -14.60
CA SER A 26 7.01 -10.03 -14.22
C SER A 26 6.80 -8.67 -13.56
N ALA A 27 5.57 -8.14 -13.53
CA ALA A 27 5.28 -6.84 -12.93
C ALA A 27 5.68 -6.79 -11.45
N THR A 28 6.31 -5.70 -11.03
CA THR A 28 6.87 -5.53 -9.67
C THR A 28 5.84 -5.76 -8.58
N ILE A 29 4.61 -5.27 -8.75
CA ILE A 29 3.52 -5.45 -7.79
C ILE A 29 3.17 -6.94 -7.65
N CYS A 30 3.05 -7.67 -8.77
CA CYS A 30 2.74 -9.11 -8.76
C CYS A 30 3.88 -9.94 -8.16
N GLN A 31 5.13 -9.55 -8.41
CA GLN A 31 6.29 -10.22 -7.79
C GLN A 31 6.37 -9.95 -6.29
N ARG A 32 6.00 -8.75 -5.82
CA ARG A 32 5.87 -8.45 -4.38
C ARG A 32 4.78 -9.30 -3.74
N ALA A 33 3.62 -9.44 -4.40
CA ALA A 33 2.52 -10.28 -3.93
C ALA A 33 2.95 -11.75 -3.80
N ARG A 34 3.64 -12.30 -4.82
CA ARG A 34 4.22 -13.64 -4.78
C ARG A 34 5.14 -13.84 -3.57
N LYS A 35 6.07 -12.91 -3.34
CA LYS A 35 7.01 -12.97 -2.20
C LYS A 35 6.27 -12.91 -0.86
N ARG A 36 5.24 -12.05 -0.75
CA ARG A 36 4.40 -11.94 0.44
C ARG A 36 3.66 -13.24 0.73
N GLN A 37 3.05 -13.85 -0.29
CA GLN A 37 2.35 -15.12 -0.12
C GLN A 37 3.30 -16.24 0.31
N TRP A 38 4.48 -16.33 -0.30
CA TRP A 38 5.51 -17.28 0.11
C TRP A 38 5.93 -17.06 1.56
N GLN A 39 6.16 -15.81 1.95
CA GLN A 39 6.56 -15.47 3.32
C GLN A 39 5.48 -15.85 4.34
N GLN A 40 4.21 -15.57 4.04
CA GLN A 40 3.07 -15.95 4.90
C GLN A 40 2.96 -17.47 5.03
N ALA A 41 3.05 -18.20 3.93
CA ALA A 41 3.04 -19.66 3.94
C ALA A 41 4.19 -20.20 4.79
N LYS A 42 5.41 -19.68 4.60
CA LYS A 42 6.58 -20.07 5.40
C LYS A 42 6.41 -19.76 6.87
N LEU A 43 5.89 -18.58 7.23
CA LEU A 43 5.62 -18.25 8.62
C LEU A 43 4.58 -19.18 9.26
N CYS A 44 3.63 -19.68 8.48
CA CYS A 44 2.61 -20.62 8.95
C CYS A 44 3.18 -22.03 9.15
N THR A 45 3.90 -22.55 8.15
CA THR A 45 4.30 -23.97 8.08
C THR A 45 5.65 -24.29 8.70
N ASP A 46 6.52 -23.29 8.88
CA ASP A 46 7.91 -23.47 9.29
C ASP A 46 8.15 -22.79 10.65
N PRO A 47 8.08 -23.54 11.77
CA PRO A 47 8.23 -22.99 13.12
C PRO A 47 9.64 -22.45 13.38
N ASP A 48 10.66 -23.09 12.80
CA ASP A 48 12.06 -22.67 12.93
C ASP A 48 12.29 -21.34 12.20
N TYR A 49 11.74 -21.19 10.99
CA TYR A 49 11.76 -19.91 10.28
C TYR A 49 11.11 -18.79 11.10
N ARG A 50 9.95 -19.06 11.72
CA ARG A 50 9.25 -18.10 12.58
C ARG A 50 10.07 -17.75 13.83
N ALA A 51 10.73 -18.72 14.46
CA ALA A 51 11.58 -18.50 15.62
C ALA A 51 12.83 -17.67 15.26
N ASN A 52 13.50 -18.04 14.17
CA ASN A 52 14.67 -17.34 13.67
C ASN A 52 14.34 -15.88 13.31
N GLN A 53 13.22 -15.62 12.63
CA GLN A 53 12.81 -14.27 12.29
C GLN A 53 12.62 -13.40 13.55
N ARG A 54 12.00 -13.93 14.60
CA ARG A 54 11.83 -13.23 15.89
C ARG A 54 13.18 -12.98 16.58
N SER A 55 14.06 -13.97 16.59
CA SER A 55 15.41 -13.84 17.16
C SER A 55 16.22 -12.75 16.45
N ALA A 56 16.24 -12.77 15.11
CA ALA A 56 16.94 -11.79 14.30
C ALA A 56 16.40 -10.36 14.53
N GLN A 57 15.09 -10.18 14.60
CA GLN A 57 14.47 -8.88 14.90
C GLN A 57 14.87 -8.37 16.29
N ARG A 58 14.85 -9.24 17.31
CA ARG A 58 15.29 -8.88 18.67
C ARG A 58 16.77 -8.50 18.70
N ALA A 59 17.63 -9.31 18.09
CA ALA A 59 19.06 -9.03 18.01
C ALA A 59 19.34 -7.70 17.29
N TRP A 60 18.62 -7.42 16.20
CA TRP A 60 18.74 -6.16 15.49
C TRP A 60 18.29 -4.98 16.37
N ALA A 61 17.17 -5.08 17.07
CA ALA A 61 16.67 -4.01 17.95
C ALA A 61 17.61 -3.75 19.13
N VAL A 62 18.19 -4.81 19.71
CA VAL A 62 19.17 -4.73 20.79
C VAL A 62 20.48 -4.07 20.32
N ARG A 63 20.90 -4.31 19.08
CA ARG A 63 22.10 -3.68 18.49
C ARG A 63 21.85 -2.23 18.07
N ASN A 64 20.65 -1.93 17.59
CA ASN A 64 20.28 -0.64 17.03
C ASN A 64 19.38 0.14 17.99
N ARG A 65 19.76 0.20 19.27
CA ARG A 65 19.02 0.96 20.28
C ARG A 65 19.07 2.44 19.89
N GLY A 66 17.92 3.06 19.69
CA GLY A 66 17.83 4.45 19.26
C GLY A 66 17.54 4.66 17.78
N TYR A 67 17.65 3.63 16.92
CA TYR A 67 17.33 3.76 15.50
C TYR A 67 15.92 4.32 15.27
N TRP A 68 14.90 3.73 15.91
CA TRP A 68 13.51 4.18 15.73
C TRP A 68 13.25 5.60 16.26
N PRO A 69 13.69 5.98 17.48
CA PRO A 69 13.65 7.38 17.92
C PRO A 69 14.37 8.35 16.98
N GLN A 70 15.60 8.05 16.55
CA GLN A 70 16.40 8.90 15.68
C GLN A 70 15.76 9.07 14.30
N TRP A 71 15.28 7.97 13.71
CA TRP A 71 14.55 7.99 12.46
C TRP A 71 13.27 8.83 12.55
N ARG A 72 12.49 8.67 13.64
CA ARG A 72 11.29 9.49 13.87
C ARG A 72 11.62 10.97 14.04
N GLN A 73 12.72 11.29 14.73
CA GLN A 73 13.17 12.66 14.89
C GLN A 73 13.60 13.26 13.55
N ALA A 74 14.35 12.51 12.73
CA ALA A 74 14.78 12.93 11.40
C ALA A 74 13.59 13.21 10.46
N GLN A 75 12.52 12.42 10.54
CA GLN A 75 11.29 12.67 9.76
C GLN A 75 10.49 13.89 10.24
N ARG A 76 10.66 14.30 11.50
CA ARG A 76 9.99 15.47 12.08
C ARG A 76 10.79 16.76 11.92
N ALA A 77 12.09 16.66 11.62
CA ALA A 77 12.91 17.82 11.37
C ALA A 77 12.42 18.52 10.09
N PRO A 78 12.19 19.84 10.11
CA PRO A 78 11.96 20.59 8.88
C PRO A 78 13.19 20.41 7.96
N ALA A 79 12.94 20.29 6.65
CA ALA A 79 14.02 20.20 5.68
C ALA A 79 14.95 21.42 5.87
N PRO A 80 16.30 21.26 5.83
CA PRO A 80 17.21 22.38 5.93
C PRO A 80 16.85 23.44 4.89
N ILE A 81 16.80 24.71 5.32
CA ILE A 81 16.57 25.87 4.46
C ILE A 81 17.89 26.18 3.73
N ASP A 82 18.30 25.28 2.86
CA ASP A 82 19.47 25.40 2.00
C ASP A 82 19.07 24.77 0.65
N GLY A 83 19.03 25.62 -0.37
CA GLY A 83 18.65 25.29 -1.74
C GLY A 83 19.69 24.50 -2.53
N SER A 84 20.48 23.64 -1.90
CA SER A 84 21.44 22.78 -2.61
C SER A 84 21.62 21.43 -1.94
N ARG A 85 20.57 20.59 -2.03
CA ARG A 85 20.73 19.14 -1.99
C ARG A 85 20.04 18.51 -3.19
N HIS A 86 20.79 18.40 -4.29
CA HIS A 86 20.50 17.41 -5.33
C HIS A 86 20.77 15.99 -4.77
N THR A 87 19.94 15.54 -3.84
CA THR A 87 19.69 14.10 -3.71
C THR A 87 18.56 13.79 -4.67
N ARG A 88 18.92 13.32 -5.86
CA ARG A 88 18.01 12.53 -6.68
C ARG A 88 17.59 11.30 -5.87
N THR A 89 16.48 11.45 -5.17
CA THR A 89 15.61 10.34 -4.83
C THR A 89 14.24 10.85 -5.27
N ASP A 90 13.73 10.25 -6.34
CA ASP A 90 12.35 10.44 -6.75
C ASP A 90 11.44 10.20 -5.53
N ALA A 91 10.51 11.14 -5.33
CA ALA A 91 9.47 11.20 -4.31
C ALA A 91 9.80 11.91 -2.99
N SER A 92 9.34 13.16 -2.90
CA SER A 92 8.76 13.85 -1.73
C SER A 92 8.24 15.23 -2.21
N PRO A 93 7.56 16.09 -1.41
CA PRO A 93 7.13 16.00 0.02
C PRO A 93 5.64 16.48 0.24
N VAL A 94 4.85 16.03 1.26
CA VAL A 94 4.81 16.47 2.70
C VAL A 94 4.21 17.91 2.84
N GLN A 95 3.23 18.32 3.68
CA GLN A 95 2.76 18.07 5.06
C GLN A 95 1.37 18.77 5.26
N ILE A 96 0.52 18.59 6.29
CA ILE A 96 0.52 19.26 7.62
C ILE A 96 -0.40 18.47 8.62
N ARG A 97 -0.04 18.57 9.92
CA ARG A 97 -0.59 17.98 11.18
C ARG A 97 -2.05 18.39 11.49
N LEU A 98 -2.83 17.80 12.42
CA LEU A 98 -2.58 17.31 13.79
C LEU A 98 -3.77 16.42 14.27
N ASP A 99 -3.60 15.68 15.38
CA ASP A 99 -4.65 15.10 16.26
C ASP A 99 -5.38 13.79 15.92
N HIS A 100 -4.70 12.74 15.43
CA HIS A 100 -5.29 11.39 15.49
C HIS A 100 -4.38 10.42 16.24
N PRO A 101 -4.90 9.58 17.17
CA PRO A 101 -4.14 8.49 17.78
C PRO A 101 -3.57 7.62 16.66
N PRO A 102 -2.49 6.83 16.88
CA PRO A 102 -1.85 6.07 15.81
C PRO A 102 -2.89 5.16 15.15
N VAL A 103 -3.45 5.62 14.03
CA VAL A 103 -4.41 4.86 13.27
C VAL A 103 -3.57 3.77 12.64
N LYS A 104 -3.73 2.57 13.20
CA LYS A 104 -3.30 1.33 12.62
C LYS A 104 -3.65 1.38 11.13
N MET A 105 -2.66 1.22 10.26
CA MET A 105 -2.82 1.25 8.79
C MET A 105 -3.90 0.27 8.26
N ASP A 106 -4.36 -0.63 9.12
CA ASP A 106 -5.39 -1.64 8.84
C ASP A 106 -6.83 -1.13 9.10
N SER A 107 -7.03 0.14 9.48
CA SER A 107 -8.37 0.69 9.78
C SER A 107 -9.04 1.42 8.60
N TRP A 108 -8.52 1.33 7.38
CA TRP A 108 -9.33 1.71 6.21
C TRP A 108 -10.44 0.67 6.05
N THR A 109 -11.63 0.98 6.56
CA THR A 109 -12.85 0.29 6.16
C THR A 109 -13.16 0.79 4.76
N PRO A 110 -12.92 0.00 3.70
CA PRO A 110 -13.41 0.39 2.38
C PRO A 110 -14.93 0.61 2.49
N PRO A 111 -15.49 1.60 1.79
CA PRO A 111 -16.93 1.70 1.71
C PRO A 111 -17.48 0.36 1.19
N PRO A 112 -18.66 -0.08 1.67
CA PRO A 112 -19.27 -1.30 1.18
C PRO A 112 -19.38 -1.24 -0.35
N SER A 113 -19.29 -2.40 -1.02
CA SER A 113 -19.41 -2.46 -2.48
C SER A 113 -20.73 -1.81 -2.92
N GLY A 114 -20.67 -0.81 -3.80
CA GLY A 114 -21.84 -0.06 -4.23
C GLY A 114 -21.50 0.97 -5.29
N MET A 115 -22.53 1.61 -5.85
CA MET A 115 -22.35 2.77 -6.72
C MET A 115 -22.20 4.03 -5.86
N PHE A 116 -21.24 4.86 -6.23
CA PHE A 116 -20.95 6.11 -5.53
C PHE A 116 -20.94 7.27 -6.52
N ARG A 117 -21.43 8.42 -6.07
CA ARG A 117 -21.33 9.68 -6.80
C ARG A 117 -20.15 10.47 -6.27
N LEU A 118 -19.32 10.97 -7.19
CA LEU A 118 -18.21 11.87 -6.90
C LEU A 118 -18.65 13.30 -7.20
N THR A 119 -18.74 14.14 -6.16
CA THR A 119 -19.09 15.56 -6.32
C THR A 119 -17.86 16.41 -6.06
N LYS A 120 -17.40 17.17 -7.06
CA LYS A 120 -16.28 18.11 -6.91
C LYS A 120 -16.66 19.22 -5.93
N LEU A 121 -15.84 19.45 -4.90
CA LEU A 121 -16.01 20.58 -4.01
C LEU A 121 -15.43 21.85 -4.63
N PRO A 122 -16.22 22.93 -4.77
CA PRO A 122 -15.67 24.23 -5.11
C PRO A 122 -14.94 24.77 -3.88
N ASN A 123 -13.78 25.40 -4.09
CA ASN A 123 -12.95 26.04 -3.06
C ASN A 123 -11.98 25.12 -2.31
N PHE A 124 -11.31 24.21 -3.03
CA PHE A 124 -10.00 23.76 -2.57
C PHE A 124 -8.96 24.81 -3.02
N PRO A 125 -8.20 25.44 -2.10
CA PRO A 125 -7.14 26.35 -2.49
C PRO A 125 -6.00 25.52 -3.07
N ASP A 126 -6.01 25.35 -4.39
CA ASP A 126 -4.90 24.75 -5.12
C ASP A 126 -4.16 25.85 -5.87
N GLU A 127 -2.92 26.16 -5.47
CA GLU A 127 -2.04 27.07 -6.22
C GLU A 127 -1.58 26.45 -7.56
N THR A 128 -1.81 25.14 -7.78
CA THR A 128 -1.34 24.39 -8.96
C THR A 128 -2.45 24.11 -9.99
N GLY A 129 -3.73 24.26 -9.63
CA GLY A 129 -4.89 24.04 -10.50
C GLY A 129 -5.10 22.60 -11.01
N LEU A 130 -4.37 21.61 -10.48
CA LEU A 130 -4.36 20.21 -10.96
C LEU A 130 -4.92 19.20 -9.94
N SER A 131 -5.28 19.65 -8.73
CA SER A 131 -5.83 18.83 -7.65
C SER A 131 -7.28 19.25 -7.32
N TRP A 132 -8.18 18.27 -7.20
CA TRP A 132 -9.58 18.49 -6.80
C TRP A 132 -9.96 17.63 -5.58
N LEU A 133 -10.75 18.19 -4.67
CA LEU A 133 -11.43 17.40 -3.65
C LEU A 133 -12.79 16.94 -4.16
N VAL A 134 -13.13 15.69 -3.87
CA VAL A 134 -14.45 15.12 -4.16
C VAL A 134 -15.07 14.57 -2.89
N VAL A 135 -16.37 14.82 -2.70
CA VAL A 135 -17.19 14.08 -1.73
C VAL A 135 -17.68 12.82 -2.42
N ILE A 136 -17.51 11.68 -1.75
CA ILE A 136 -18.02 10.37 -2.19
C ILE A 136 -19.33 10.12 -1.43
N THR A 137 -20.46 10.13 -2.13
CA THR A 137 -21.77 9.80 -1.56
C THR A 137 -22.25 8.45 -2.11
N PRO A 138 -22.75 7.52 -1.26
CA PRO A 138 -23.41 6.31 -1.75
C PRO A 138 -24.63 6.72 -2.58
N VAL A 139 -24.76 6.13 -3.76
CA VAL A 139 -25.99 6.18 -4.53
C VAL A 139 -26.84 5.06 -3.97
N ASP A 140 -27.82 5.38 -3.14
CA ASP A 140 -28.81 4.39 -2.71
C ASP A 140 -29.39 3.73 -3.97
N ALA A 141 -29.18 2.42 -4.10
CA ALA A 141 -29.93 1.66 -5.09
C ALA A 141 -31.41 1.84 -4.74
N PRO A 142 -32.28 2.15 -5.72
CA PRO A 142 -33.71 2.11 -5.45
C PRO A 142 -34.03 0.74 -4.85
N PRO A 143 -34.84 0.67 -3.78
CA PRO A 143 -35.18 -0.61 -3.17
C PRO A 143 -35.70 -1.56 -4.26
N PRO A 144 -35.39 -2.86 -4.20
CA PRO A 144 -35.92 -3.80 -5.17
C PRO A 144 -37.44 -3.65 -5.16
N VAL A 145 -37.98 -3.22 -6.31
CA VAL A 145 -39.42 -3.17 -6.52
C VAL A 145 -39.92 -4.58 -6.26
N LYS A 146 -40.67 -4.78 -5.18
CA LYS A 146 -41.43 -6.01 -4.99
C LYS A 146 -42.33 -6.13 -6.22
N MET A 147 -42.03 -7.09 -7.08
CA MET A 147 -43.04 -7.60 -8.00
C MET A 147 -43.96 -8.45 -7.14
N ASP A 148 -45.08 -7.87 -6.72
CA ASP A 148 -46.19 -8.63 -6.19
C ASP A 148 -46.78 -9.44 -7.35
N VAL A 149 -46.80 -10.76 -7.19
CA VAL A 149 -47.52 -11.73 -8.03
C VAL A 149 -48.95 -11.85 -7.53
#